data_AF-A0A1C4MZG0-F1
#
_entry.id   AF-A0A1C4MZG0-F1
#
_cell.length_a   1.000
_cell.length_b   1.000
_cell.length_c   1.000
_cell.angle_alpha   90.00
_cell.angle_beta   90.00
_cell.angle_gamma   90.00
#
_symmetry.space_group_name_H-M   'P 1'
#
loop_
_entity.id
_entity.type
_entity.pdbx_description
1 polymer ?
#
loop_
_entity_poly.entity_id
_entity_poly.type
_entity_poly.pdbx_seq_one_letter_code
_entity_poly.pdbx_strand_id
1 'polypeptide(L)'
;MSKKFWEMIATQLDALESAQSADDVLRILRVVPGVSAGDGFFEGSGGDRTVWDSLRKAGWVQIWAKAAYYYAMRAPDGSAITYIEGDIYRGDRRG
;
A
#
# COMPACT_ATOMS: atom_id res chain seq x y z
N MET A 1 16.97 -4.76 6.93
CA MET A 1 15.91 -4.47 7.92
C MET A 1 16.03 -5.44 9.09
N SER A 2 15.79 -5.01 10.33
CA SER A 2 15.95 -5.88 11.51
C SER A 2 14.67 -6.67 11.81
N LYS A 3 14.78 -7.77 12.57
CA LYS A 3 13.62 -8.55 13.06
C LYS A 3 12.64 -7.67 13.85
N LYS A 4 13.17 -6.82 14.73
CA LYS A 4 12.40 -5.88 15.55
C LYS A 4 11.59 -4.89 14.71
N PHE A 5 12.13 -4.45 13.58
CA PHE A 5 11.41 -3.59 12.65
C PHE A 5 10.16 -4.30 12.12
N TRP A 6 10.31 -5.53 11.63
CA TRP A 6 9.17 -6.27 11.08
C TRP A 6 8.14 -6.68 12.14
N GLU A 7 8.57 -6.95 13.38
CA GLU A 7 7.66 -7.18 14.52
C GLU A 7 6.82 -5.92 14.84
N MET A 8 7.44 -4.73 14.77
CA MET A 8 6.73 -3.45 14.92
C MET A 8 5.71 -3.25 13.78
N ILE A 9 6.10 -3.50 12.52
CA ILE A 9 5.19 -3.41 11.37
C ILE A 9 4.01 -4.37 11.54
N ALA A 10 4.25 -5.62 11.95
CA ALA A 10 3.19 -6.58 12.22
C ALA A 10 2.22 -6.07 13.31
N THR A 11 2.75 -5.49 14.38
CA THR A 11 1.95 -4.93 15.48
C THR A 11 1.05 -3.77 15.00
N GLN A 12 1.57 -2.88 14.16
CA GLN A 12 0.78 -1.79 13.56
C GLN A 12 -0.35 -2.34 12.70
N LEU A 13 -0.05 -3.33 11.84
CA LEU A 13 -1.02 -3.96 10.96
C LEU A 13 -2.12 -4.72 11.73
N ASP A 14 -1.78 -5.38 12.83
CA ASP A 14 -2.75 -6.04 13.72
C ASP A 14 -3.66 -5.02 14.41
N ALA A 15 -3.12 -3.89 14.86
CA ALA A 15 -3.93 -2.82 15.44
C ALA A 15 -4.91 -2.22 14.42
N LEU A 16 -4.48 -2.04 13.17
CA LEU A 16 -5.32 -1.53 12.08
C LEU A 16 -6.52 -2.43 11.78
N GLU A 17 -6.44 -3.75 12.02
CA GLU A 17 -7.55 -4.70 11.85
C GLU A 17 -8.72 -4.43 12.82
N SER A 18 -8.55 -3.52 13.78
CA SER A 18 -9.59 -3.07 14.71
C SER A 18 -9.91 -1.57 14.61
N ALA A 19 -9.22 -0.81 13.75
CA ALA A 19 -9.42 0.64 13.65
C ALA A 19 -10.80 0.97 13.08
N GLN A 20 -11.56 1.86 13.72
CA GLN A 20 -12.93 2.21 13.29
C GLN A 20 -13.06 3.68 12.84
N SER A 21 -11.98 4.44 12.92
CA SER A 21 -11.95 5.87 12.59
C SER A 21 -10.63 6.28 11.97
N ALA A 22 -10.60 7.44 11.29
CA ALA A 22 -9.35 8.00 10.77
C ALA A 22 -8.37 8.32 11.91
N ASP A 23 -8.86 8.79 13.05
CA ASP A 23 -8.06 9.08 14.23
C ASP A 23 -7.39 7.83 14.80
N ASP A 24 -8.04 6.67 14.76
CA ASP A 24 -7.40 5.40 15.13
C ASP A 24 -6.24 5.07 14.20
N VAL A 25 -6.43 5.22 12.90
CA VAL A 25 -5.39 4.96 11.89
C VAL A 25 -4.20 5.89 12.12
N LEU A 26 -4.42 7.19 12.32
CA LEU A 26 -3.36 8.17 12.56
C LEU A 26 -2.66 7.98 13.91
N ARG A 27 -3.39 7.49 14.92
CA ARG A 27 -2.81 7.12 16.23
C ARG A 27 -1.89 5.89 16.12
N ILE A 28 -2.19 4.95 15.24
CA ILE A 28 -1.41 3.73 14.99
C ILE A 28 -0.23 4.02 14.06
N LEU A 29 -0.47 4.72 12.95
CA LEU A 29 0.49 5.09 11.91
C LEU A 29 0.97 6.53 12.09
N ARG A 30 1.56 6.83 13.24
CA ARG A 30 1.99 8.19 13.58
C ARG A 30 3.06 8.70 12.63
N VAL A 31 3.12 10.03 12.49
CA VAL A 31 4.18 10.67 11.71
C VAL A 31 5.57 10.33 12.29
N VAL A 32 6.52 10.13 11.38
CA VAL A 32 7.93 9.96 11.72
C VAL A 32 8.65 11.28 11.39
N PRO A 33 9.14 12.04 12.40
CA PRO A 33 9.78 13.33 12.17
C PRO A 33 10.96 13.22 11.19
N GLY A 34 10.97 14.07 10.17
CA GLY A 34 12.02 14.11 9.14
C GLY A 34 11.90 13.03 8.05
N VAL A 35 10.91 12.14 8.13
CA VAL A 35 10.66 11.09 7.13
C VAL A 35 9.36 11.34 6.37
N SER A 36 8.31 11.76 7.07
CA SER A 36 7.00 12.06 6.46
C SER A 36 6.54 13.48 6.77
N ALA A 37 5.85 14.10 5.81
CA ALA A 37 5.18 15.38 5.95
C ALA A 37 3.64 15.25 6.02
N GLY A 38 3.10 14.02 5.97
CA GLY A 38 1.66 13.76 6.10
C GLY A 38 1.21 13.59 7.55
N ASP A 39 -0.10 13.38 7.76
CA ASP A 39 -0.67 13.18 9.10
C ASP A 39 -0.29 11.83 9.74
N GLY A 40 0.17 10.89 8.90
CA GLY A 40 0.65 9.57 9.30
C GLY A 40 1.65 8.98 8.32
N PHE A 41 2.31 7.89 8.71
CA PHE A 41 3.27 7.20 7.84
C PHE A 41 3.32 5.70 8.12
N PHE A 42 3.47 4.89 7.06
CA PHE A 42 3.65 3.46 7.15
C PHE A 42 4.95 3.04 6.46
N GLU A 43 5.96 2.69 7.25
CA GLU A 43 7.30 2.30 6.77
C GLU A 43 7.34 0.89 6.17
N GLY A 44 6.28 0.10 6.36
CA GLY A 44 6.22 -1.33 6.05
C GLY A 44 5.74 -1.69 4.65
N SER A 45 5.72 -0.75 3.70
CA SER A 45 5.10 -0.96 2.37
C SER A 45 5.73 -2.09 1.53
N GLY A 46 6.94 -2.53 1.87
CA GLY A 46 7.63 -3.65 1.20
C GLY A 46 7.45 -5.02 1.89
N GLY A 47 6.55 -5.14 2.87
CA GLY A 47 6.24 -6.41 3.53
C GLY A 47 5.07 -7.17 2.87
N ASP A 48 4.82 -8.40 3.34
CA ASP A 48 3.79 -9.30 2.78
C ASP A 48 2.35 -8.86 3.08
N ARG A 49 2.15 -7.98 4.07
CA ARG A 49 0.85 -7.47 4.50
C ARG A 49 0.76 -5.98 4.24
N THR A 50 -0.42 -5.53 3.82
CA THR A 50 -0.66 -4.13 3.45
C THR A 50 -1.63 -3.44 4.43
N VAL A 51 -1.54 -2.10 4.52
CA VAL A 51 -2.54 -1.28 5.23
C VAL A 51 -3.94 -1.49 4.68
N TRP A 52 -4.06 -1.68 3.36
CA TRP A 52 -5.32 -1.93 2.69
C TRP A 52 -5.98 -3.23 3.18
N ASP A 53 -5.24 -4.33 3.25
CA ASP A 53 -5.76 -5.61 3.73
C ASP A 53 -6.22 -5.52 5.19
N SER A 54 -5.42 -4.89 6.05
CA SER A 54 -5.77 -4.73 7.47
C SER A 54 -7.04 -3.88 7.66
N LEU A 55 -7.15 -2.74 6.97
CA LEU A 55 -8.34 -1.88 7.09
C LEU A 55 -9.59 -2.54 6.50
N ARG A 56 -9.45 -3.33 5.42
CA ARG A 56 -10.56 -4.09 4.86
C ARG A 56 -11.10 -5.13 5.86
N LYS A 57 -10.22 -5.79 6.63
CA LYS A 57 -10.64 -6.68 7.72
C LYS A 57 -11.36 -5.93 8.85
N ALA A 58 -10.96 -4.68 9.12
CA ALA A 58 -11.64 -3.80 10.07
C ALA A 58 -12.99 -3.25 9.56
N GLY A 59 -13.41 -3.61 8.34
CA GLY A 59 -14.68 -3.20 7.74
C GLY A 59 -14.64 -1.92 6.91
N TRP A 60 -13.45 -1.37 6.63
CA TRP A 60 -13.31 -0.20 5.77
C TRP A 60 -13.58 -0.55 4.31
N VAL A 61 -14.21 0.38 3.59
CA VAL A 61 -14.51 0.24 2.17
C VAL A 61 -13.69 1.26 1.39
N GLN A 62 -13.06 0.80 0.31
CA GLN A 62 -12.34 1.67 -0.61
C GLN A 62 -13.35 2.49 -1.43
N ILE A 63 -13.24 3.81 -1.35
CA ILE A 63 -14.11 4.74 -2.09
C ILE A 63 -13.52 5.09 -3.47
N TRP A 64 -12.19 5.13 -3.59
CA TRP A 64 -11.47 5.47 -4.83
C TRP A 64 -9.99 5.05 -4.71
N ALA A 65 -9.34 4.74 -5.83
CA ALA A 65 -7.89 4.63 -5.92
C ALA A 65 -7.39 5.07 -7.31
N LYS A 66 -6.25 5.77 -7.36
CA LYS A 66 -5.52 6.10 -8.59
C LYS A 66 -4.17 5.38 -8.58
N ALA A 67 -4.12 4.15 -9.06
CA ALA A 67 -2.91 3.35 -9.03
C ALA A 67 -2.04 3.60 -10.28
N ALA A 68 -1.03 4.46 -10.16
CA ALA A 68 0.02 4.61 -11.19
C ALA A 68 0.99 3.40 -11.23
N TYR A 69 0.79 2.41 -10.37
CA TYR A 69 1.52 1.16 -10.38
C TYR A 69 0.84 0.07 -11.22
N TYR A 70 -0.31 0.34 -11.85
CA TYR A 70 -0.95 -0.55 -12.80
C TYR A 70 -1.35 0.22 -14.06
N TYR A 71 -0.58 0.06 -15.14
CA TYR A 71 -0.85 0.72 -16.41
C TYR A 71 -0.35 -0.10 -17.60
N ALA A 72 -0.93 0.15 -18.77
CA ALA A 72 -0.43 -0.37 -20.03
C ALA A 72 0.19 0.74 -20.87
N MET A 73 1.30 0.45 -21.54
CA MET A 73 1.95 1.34 -22.50
C MET A 73 2.07 0.65 -23.85
N ARG A 74 1.93 1.41 -24.94
CA ARG A 74 2.15 0.94 -26.31
C ARG A 74 3.40 1.59 -26.88
N ALA A 75 4.25 0.79 -27.50
CA ALA A 75 5.45 1.23 -28.22
C ALA A 75 5.11 1.71 -29.65
N PRO A 76 6.02 2.46 -30.30
CA PRO A 76 5.80 2.95 -31.67
C PRO A 76 5.58 1.85 -32.72
N ASP A 77 6.15 0.66 -32.51
CA ASP A 77 5.97 -0.51 -33.37
C ASP A 77 4.63 -1.24 -33.14
N GLY A 78 3.79 -0.74 -32.22
CA GLY A 78 2.50 -1.30 -31.87
C GLY A 78 2.53 -2.39 -30.81
N SER A 79 3.71 -2.84 -30.37
CA SER A 79 3.84 -3.76 -29.23
C SER A 79 3.41 -3.07 -27.93
N ALA A 80 2.98 -3.85 -26.93
CA ALA A 80 2.48 -3.32 -25.66
C ALA A 80 3.12 -4.02 -24.47
N ILE A 81 3.21 -3.28 -23.37
CA ILE A 81 3.51 -3.82 -22.05
C ILE A 81 2.41 -3.46 -21.06
N THR A 82 2.29 -4.26 -20.00
CA THR A 82 1.56 -3.91 -18.78
C THR A 82 2.54 -3.89 -17.63
N TYR A 83 2.59 -2.77 -16.92
CA TYR A 83 3.30 -2.62 -15.65
C TYR A 83 2.31 -2.90 -14.51
N ILE A 84 2.64 -3.81 -13.59
CA ILE A 84 1.85 -4.09 -12.38
C ILE A 84 2.80 -4.18 -11.20
N GLU A 85 2.78 -3.17 -10.32
CA GLU A 85 3.52 -3.17 -9.04
C GLU A 85 5.01 -3.49 -9.16
N GLY A 86 5.64 -3.18 -10.32
CA GLY A 86 7.06 -3.44 -10.59
C GLY A 86 7.29 -4.53 -11.63
N ASP A 87 6.32 -5.41 -11.87
CA ASP A 87 6.40 -6.42 -12.90
C ASP A 87 6.08 -5.86 -14.30
N ILE A 88 6.74 -6.39 -15.33
CA ILE A 88 6.52 -6.05 -16.74
C ILE A 88 6.05 -7.27 -17.51
N TYR A 89 4.83 -7.21 -18.03
CA TYR A 89 4.22 -8.25 -18.86
C TYR A 89 4.10 -7.80 -20.31
N ARG A 90 4.33 -8.70 -21.27
CA ARG A 90 4.02 -8.43 -22.69
C ARG A 90 2.50 -8.43 -22.90
N GLY A 91 2.01 -7.45 -23.67
CA GLY A 91 0.60 -7.26 -24.01
C GLY A 91 -0.12 -6.28 -23.10
N ASP A 92 -1.35 -5.92 -23.45
CA ASP A 92 -2.28 -5.15 -22.62
C ASP A 92 -3.16 -6.10 -21.82
N ARG A 93 -2.66 -6.55 -20.67
CA ARG A 93 -3.42 -7.37 -19.72
C ARG A 93 -4.42 -6.49 -18.97
N ARG A 94 -5.47 -6.07 -19.67
CA ARG A 94 -6.65 -5.43 -19.09
C ARG A 94 -7.56 -6.54 -18.58
N GLY A 95 -7.35 -6.94 -17.33
CA GLY A 95 -8.34 -7.72 -16.57
C GLY A 95 -9.46 -6.83 -16.08
#